data_AF-A0A3Q3WZF7-F1
#
_entry.id   AF-A0A3Q3WZF7-F1
#
_cell.length_a   1.000
_cell.length_b   1.000
_cell.length_c   1.000
_cell.angle_alpha   90.00
_cell.angle_beta   90.00
_cell.angle_gamma   90.00
#
_symmetry.space_group_name_H-M   'P 1'
#
loop_
_entity.id
_entity.type
_entity.pdbx_description
1 polymer ?
#
loop_
_entity_poly.entity_id
_entity_poly.type
_entity_poly.pdbx_seq_one_letter_code
_entity_poly.pdbx_strand_id
1 'polypeptide(L)'
;MFESQDLDCVFMETYMNPRKSRHMVLECIPLPRELGDMAPIYFKKAIMECDEEWAMNKKVVDLSSKDIRQAVPRGLPYFAVDFGLQGGFAHVIENEQKFPHYFGKVSVCVTTVMCAVVDGKRKIIL
;
A
#
# COMPACT_ATOMS: atom_id res chain seq x y z
N MET A 1 1.52 -19.16 -7.74
CA MET A 1 2.08 -19.65 -6.45
C MET A 1 1.11 -19.38 -5.30
N PHE A 2 0.71 -18.13 -5.04
CA PHE A 2 -0.23 -17.81 -3.96
C PHE A 2 -1.69 -18.15 -4.29
N GLU A 3 -2.09 -17.97 -5.55
CA GLU A 3 -3.42 -18.38 -6.02
C GLU A 3 -3.72 -19.87 -5.79
N SER A 4 -2.73 -20.76 -6.02
CA SER A 4 -2.88 -22.19 -5.74
C SER A 4 -2.98 -22.53 -4.25
N GLN A 5 -2.69 -21.58 -3.37
CA GLN A 5 -2.84 -21.68 -1.91
C GLN A 5 -4.09 -20.94 -1.41
N ASP A 6 -4.94 -20.45 -2.33
CA ASP A 6 -6.11 -19.59 -2.05
C ASP A 6 -5.75 -18.32 -1.26
N LEU A 7 -4.56 -17.77 -1.57
CA LEU A 7 -4.06 -16.51 -1.05
C LEU A 7 -4.00 -15.48 -2.17
N ASP A 8 -4.31 -14.24 -1.81
CA ASP A 8 -4.07 -13.06 -2.63
C ASP A 8 -2.78 -12.36 -2.20
N CYS A 9 -2.33 -11.37 -2.96
CA CYS A 9 -1.06 -10.69 -2.75
C CYS A 9 -1.18 -9.18 -2.89
N VAL A 10 -0.57 -8.48 -1.93
CA VAL A 10 -0.36 -7.04 -2.00
C VAL A 10 1.11 -6.77 -2.25
N PHE A 11 1.40 -6.05 -3.32
CA PHE A 11 2.73 -5.57 -3.61
C PHE A 11 2.82 -4.10 -3.21
N MET A 12 3.88 -3.69 -2.55
CA MET A 12 4.06 -2.30 -2.17
C MET A 12 5.49 -1.83 -2.34
N GLU A 13 5.61 -0.60 -2.81
CA GLU A 13 6.87 0.10 -2.99
C GLU A 13 6.77 1.43 -2.27
N THR A 14 7.84 1.79 -1.56
CA THR A 14 7.94 3.09 -0.90
C THR A 14 9.25 3.75 -1.28
N TYR A 15 9.16 4.83 -2.06
CA TYR A 15 10.30 5.62 -2.47
C TYR A 15 10.31 6.94 -1.69
N MET A 16 11.30 7.08 -0.81
CA MET A 16 11.52 8.31 -0.04
C MET A 16 12.99 8.69 -0.04
N ASN A 17 13.25 9.98 0.16
CA ASN A 17 14.59 10.53 0.32
C ASN A 17 15.54 10.19 -0.85
N PRO A 18 15.30 10.74 -2.04
CA PRO A 18 16.13 10.52 -3.25
C PRO A 18 17.62 10.74 -3.03
N ARG A 19 18.01 11.57 -2.04
CA ARG A 19 19.40 11.88 -1.72
C ARG A 19 20.16 10.75 -1.03
N LYS A 20 19.45 9.79 -0.43
CA LYS A 20 20.06 8.65 0.29
C LYS A 20 20.36 7.45 -0.60
N SER A 21 20.10 7.53 -1.91
CA SER A 21 20.40 6.49 -2.92
C SER A 21 20.12 5.06 -2.45
N ARG A 22 18.93 4.84 -1.84
CA ARG A 22 18.53 3.51 -1.37
C ARG A 22 18.18 2.63 -2.57
N HIS A 23 18.45 1.33 -2.43
CA HIS A 23 17.94 0.36 -3.39
C HIS A 23 16.42 0.30 -3.35
N MET A 24 15.84 0.10 -4.53
CA MET A 24 14.42 -0.16 -4.69
C MET A 24 14.09 -1.50 -4.02
N VAL A 25 13.07 -1.49 -3.15
CA VAL A 25 12.54 -2.70 -2.51
C VAL A 25 11.05 -2.74 -2.80
N LEU A 26 10.64 -3.79 -3.50
CA LEU A 26 9.23 -4.13 -3.71
C LEU A 26 8.88 -5.23 -2.71
N GLU A 27 8.03 -4.90 -1.75
CA GLU A 27 7.58 -5.84 -0.74
C GLU A 27 6.35 -6.59 -1.27
N CYS A 28 6.30 -7.90 -1.05
CA CYS A 28 5.15 -8.75 -1.38
C CYS A 28 4.63 -9.36 -0.09
N ILE A 29 3.35 -9.10 0.20
CA ILE A 29 2.68 -9.67 1.37
C ILE A 29 1.54 -10.55 0.88
N PRO A 30 1.58 -11.87 1.15
CA PRO A 30 0.45 -12.74 0.91
C PRO A 30 -0.59 -12.57 2.02
N LEU A 31 -1.86 -12.62 1.64
CA LEU A 31 -3.00 -12.49 2.54
C LEU A 31 -4.12 -13.44 2.12
N PRO A 32 -4.99 -13.86 3.06
CA PRO A 32 -6.23 -14.54 2.73
C PRO A 32 -7.04 -13.77 1.69
N ARG A 33 -7.69 -14.49 0.78
CA ARG A 33 -8.45 -13.89 -0.33
C ARG A 33 -9.52 -12.89 0.12
N GLU A 34 -10.23 -13.20 1.20
CA GLU A 34 -11.24 -12.31 1.80
C GLU A 34 -10.65 -10.96 2.23
N LEU A 35 -9.40 -10.94 2.71
CA LEU A 35 -8.69 -9.71 3.04
C LEU A 35 -8.17 -9.01 1.79
N GLY A 36 -7.87 -9.74 0.73
CA GLY A 36 -7.43 -9.21 -0.56
C GLY A 36 -8.52 -8.38 -1.21
N ASP A 37 -9.74 -8.91 -1.23
CA ASP A 37 -10.91 -8.22 -1.77
C ASP A 37 -11.21 -6.90 -1.02
N MET A 38 -10.89 -6.85 0.29
CA MET A 38 -11.11 -5.67 1.12
C MET A 38 -9.90 -4.71 1.16
N ALA A 39 -8.71 -5.16 0.77
CA ALA A 39 -7.48 -4.39 0.85
C ALA A 39 -7.55 -3.05 0.08
N PRO A 40 -8.09 -2.97 -1.15
CA PRO A 40 -8.24 -1.70 -1.86
C PRO A 40 -9.03 -0.65 -1.06
N ILE A 41 -10.09 -1.06 -0.37
CA ILE A 41 -10.93 -0.14 0.42
C ILE A 41 -10.13 0.42 1.62
N TYR A 42 -9.42 -0.45 2.34
CA TYR A 42 -8.60 -0.05 3.48
C TYR A 42 -7.46 0.87 3.08
N PHE A 43 -6.71 0.53 2.04
CA PHE A 43 -5.61 1.36 1.55
C PHE A 43 -6.10 2.69 1.02
N LYS A 44 -7.21 2.71 0.26
CA LYS A 44 -7.79 3.97 -0.21
C LYS A 44 -8.17 4.88 0.95
N LYS A 45 -8.80 4.35 1.99
CA LYS A 45 -9.15 5.12 3.20
C LYS A 45 -7.90 5.60 3.93
N ALA A 46 -6.94 4.72 4.18
CA ALA A 46 -5.71 5.05 4.89
C ALA A 46 -4.91 6.15 4.17
N ILE A 47 -4.79 6.09 2.83
CA ILE A 47 -4.10 7.12 2.05
C ILE A 47 -4.84 8.46 2.12
N MET A 48 -6.18 8.46 2.06
CA MET A 48 -6.97 9.69 2.19
C MET A 48 -6.80 10.37 3.56
N GLU A 49 -6.65 9.57 4.62
CA GLU A 49 -6.50 10.03 6.02
C GLU A 49 -5.04 10.33 6.43
N CYS A 50 -4.04 9.76 5.74
CA CYS A 50 -2.63 9.88 6.14
C CYS A 50 -2.04 11.27 5.90
N ASP A 51 -2.50 11.97 4.85
CA ASP A 51 -1.89 13.23 4.41
C ASP A 51 -2.73 14.46 4.79
N GLU A 52 -2.10 15.63 4.83
CA GLU A 52 -2.74 16.88 5.20
C GLU A 52 -4.01 17.15 4.38
N GLU A 53 -5.03 17.75 4.99
CA GLU A 53 -6.30 18.05 4.33
C GLU A 53 -6.14 18.96 3.09
N TRP A 54 -5.05 19.73 3.04
CA TRP A 54 -4.74 20.70 1.99
C TRP A 54 -3.51 20.33 1.16
N ALA A 55 -3.40 19.05 0.77
CA ALA A 55 -2.37 18.59 -0.17
C ALA A 55 -2.53 19.25 -1.55
N MET A 56 -1.43 19.60 -2.20
CA MET A 56 -1.47 20.20 -3.55
C MET A 56 -1.69 19.16 -4.65
N ASN A 57 -1.20 17.94 -4.44
CA ASN A 57 -1.39 16.82 -5.35
C ASN A 57 -2.63 15.99 -5.00
N LYS A 58 -3.14 15.23 -5.97
CA LYS A 58 -4.19 14.25 -5.70
C LYS A 58 -3.67 13.22 -4.70
N LYS A 59 -4.35 13.08 -3.56
CA LYS A 59 -4.00 12.12 -2.51
C LYS A 59 -3.97 10.69 -3.01
N VAL A 60 -4.96 10.27 -3.80
CA VAL A 60 -5.02 8.92 -4.37
C VAL A 60 -4.97 9.02 -5.88
N VAL A 61 -4.01 8.34 -6.49
CA VAL A 61 -3.90 8.15 -7.94
C VAL A 61 -4.20 6.68 -8.23
N ASP A 62 -5.14 6.43 -9.14
CA ASP A 62 -5.50 5.08 -9.57
C ASP A 62 -4.48 4.55 -10.59
N LEU A 63 -3.93 3.37 -10.33
CA LEU A 63 -2.98 2.65 -11.18
C LEU A 63 -3.62 1.52 -11.99
N SER A 64 -4.95 1.34 -11.90
CA SER A 64 -5.67 0.29 -12.64
C SER A 64 -5.40 0.24 -14.15
N SER A 65 -5.13 1.39 -14.76
CA SER A 65 -4.90 1.55 -16.21
C SER A 65 -3.53 2.10 -16.57
N LYS A 66 -2.70 2.44 -15.58
CA LYS A 66 -1.44 3.17 -15.78
C LYS A 66 -0.37 2.67 -14.83
N ASP A 67 0.84 2.54 -15.34
CA ASP A 67 2.01 2.23 -14.52
C ASP A 67 2.37 3.40 -13.60
N ILE A 68 2.97 3.09 -12.45
CA ILE A 68 3.51 4.08 -11.50
C ILE A 68 4.41 5.11 -12.19
N ARG A 69 5.20 4.68 -13.19
CA ARG A 69 6.13 5.52 -13.96
C ARG A 69 5.45 6.58 -14.83
N GLN A 70 4.18 6.35 -15.18
CA GLN A 70 3.34 7.29 -15.93
C GLN A 70 2.47 8.14 -15.00
N ALA A 71 2.09 7.58 -13.85
CA ALA A 71 1.22 8.21 -12.88
C ALA A 71 1.95 9.26 -12.02
N VAL A 72 3.20 8.99 -11.63
CA VAL A 72 3.99 9.85 -10.74
C VAL A 72 5.16 10.49 -11.48
N PRO A 73 5.36 11.82 -11.38
CA PRO A 73 6.52 12.50 -11.95
C PRO A 73 7.85 11.97 -11.40
N ARG A 74 8.87 11.91 -12.26
CA ARG A 74 10.20 11.44 -11.86
C ARG A 74 10.82 12.36 -10.80
N GLY A 75 11.40 11.75 -9.77
CA GLY A 75 12.17 12.46 -8.74
C GLY A 75 11.36 12.88 -7.51
N LEU A 76 10.04 12.66 -7.50
CA LEU A 76 9.21 12.87 -6.32
C LEU A 76 9.13 11.61 -5.45
N PRO A 77 9.15 11.74 -4.11
CA PRO A 77 8.82 10.66 -3.20
C PRO A 77 7.40 10.14 -3.43
N TYR A 78 7.21 8.83 -3.37
CA TYR A 78 5.90 8.21 -3.57
C TYR A 78 5.75 6.90 -2.80
N PHE A 79 4.50 6.56 -2.54
CA PHE A 79 4.06 5.25 -2.09
C PHE A 79 3.18 4.64 -3.18
N ALA A 80 3.42 3.39 -3.52
CA ALA A 80 2.60 2.64 -4.47
C ALA A 80 2.22 1.28 -3.86
N VAL A 81 0.98 0.86 -4.11
CA VAL A 81 0.44 -0.42 -3.68
C VAL A 81 -0.37 -1.04 -4.79
N ASP A 82 -0.11 -2.29 -5.12
CA ASP A 82 -0.84 -3.08 -6.13
C ASP A 82 -1.50 -4.30 -5.50
N PHE A 83 -2.74 -4.58 -5.91
CA PHE A 83 -3.56 -5.69 -5.42
C PHE A 83 -3.59 -6.80 -6.49
N GLY A 84 -2.61 -7.70 -6.43
CA GLY A 84 -2.47 -8.78 -7.41
C GLY A 84 -2.43 -8.28 -8.85
N LEU A 85 -3.45 -8.63 -9.64
CA LEU A 85 -3.60 -8.24 -11.06
C LEU A 85 -4.65 -7.14 -11.28
N GLN A 86 -5.31 -6.67 -10.23
CA GLN A 86 -6.46 -5.75 -10.33
C GLN A 86 -6.03 -4.28 -10.39
N GLY A 87 -4.72 -4.02 -10.37
CA GLY A 87 -4.15 -2.68 -10.29
C GLY A 87 -4.04 -2.19 -8.85
N GLY A 88 -3.77 -0.90 -8.70
CA GLY A 88 -3.28 -0.35 -7.44
C GLY A 88 -3.57 1.11 -7.22
N PHE A 89 -3.00 1.65 -6.15
CA PHE A 89 -3.00 3.07 -5.84
C PHE A 89 -1.58 3.59 -5.71
N ALA A 90 -1.39 4.83 -6.15
CA ALA A 90 -0.21 5.62 -5.84
C ALA A 90 -0.58 6.86 -5.02
N HIS A 91 0.36 7.27 -4.18
CA HIS A 91 0.30 8.49 -3.40
C HIS A 91 1.65 9.21 -3.53
N VAL A 92 1.62 10.48 -3.94
CA VAL A 92 2.80 11.33 -3.95
C VAL A 92 3.00 11.86 -2.53
N ILE A 93 4.16 11.58 -1.94
CA ILE A 93 4.45 11.98 -0.56
C ILE A 93 5.00 13.41 -0.58
N GLU A 94 4.22 14.37 -0.09
CA GLU A 94 4.65 15.77 -0.02
C GLU A 94 5.51 16.04 1.23
N ASN A 95 5.17 15.41 2.37
CA ASN A 95 5.87 15.59 3.63
C ASN A 95 6.45 14.27 4.17
N GLU A 96 7.71 14.00 3.81
CA GLU A 96 8.45 12.80 4.26
C GLU A 96 8.58 12.67 5.78
N GLN A 97 8.44 13.75 6.56
CA GLN A 97 8.56 13.68 8.03
C GLN A 97 7.28 13.17 8.69
N LYS A 98 6.13 13.45 8.08
CA LYS A 98 4.82 13.01 8.57
C LYS A 98 4.45 11.63 8.07
N PHE A 99 4.95 11.26 6.89
CA PHE A 99 4.66 9.97 6.29
C PHE A 99 5.57 8.86 6.86
N PRO A 100 5.02 7.87 7.58
CA PRO A 100 5.85 6.85 8.20
C PRO A 100 6.47 5.92 7.15
N HIS A 101 7.76 5.60 7.30
CA HIS A 101 8.47 4.64 6.43
C HIS A 101 7.82 3.26 6.35
N TYR A 102 7.04 2.88 7.37
CA TYR A 102 6.36 1.60 7.50
C TYR A 102 4.85 1.70 7.21
N PHE A 103 4.38 2.76 6.54
CA PHE A 103 2.96 2.99 6.28
C PHE A 103 2.25 1.76 5.72
N GLY A 104 2.78 1.17 4.64
CA GLY A 104 2.18 -0.02 4.02
C GLY A 104 2.07 -1.22 4.97
N LYS A 105 3.08 -1.46 5.80
CA LYS A 105 3.07 -2.55 6.80
C LYS A 105 2.01 -2.32 7.87
N VAL A 106 1.82 -1.08 8.31
CA VAL A 106 0.77 -0.75 9.28
C VAL A 106 -0.60 -0.92 8.66
N SER A 107 -0.81 -0.48 7.41
CA SER A 107 -2.08 -0.69 6.70
C SER A 107 -2.43 -2.17 6.59
N VAL A 108 -1.48 -3.03 6.19
CA VAL A 108 -1.71 -4.48 6.16
C VAL A 108 -1.94 -5.05 7.56
N CYS A 109 -1.14 -4.65 8.55
CA CYS A 109 -1.29 -5.11 9.92
C CYS A 109 -2.67 -4.77 10.48
N VAL A 110 -3.20 -3.56 10.24
CA VAL A 110 -4.56 -3.18 10.63
C VAL A 110 -5.59 -4.06 9.93
N THR A 111 -5.45 -4.32 8.63
CA THR A 111 -6.35 -5.22 7.90
C THR A 111 -6.32 -6.65 8.47
N THR A 112 -5.13 -7.20 8.74
CA THR A 112 -4.98 -8.56 9.30
C THR A 112 -5.44 -8.65 10.76
N VAL A 113 -5.12 -7.67 11.60
CA VAL A 113 -5.49 -7.64 13.03
C VAL A 113 -6.98 -7.40 13.20
N MET A 114 -7.59 -6.51 12.41
CA MET A 114 -9.04 -6.28 12.46
C MET A 114 -9.81 -7.54 12.07
N CYS A 115 -9.33 -8.31 11.09
CA CYS A 115 -9.89 -9.61 10.75
C CYS A 115 -9.63 -10.67 11.85
N ALA A 116 -8.45 -10.71 12.48
CA ALA A 116 -8.20 -11.59 13.63
C ALA A 116 -9.12 -11.29 14.83
N VAL A 117 -9.55 -10.03 14.98
CA VAL A 117 -10.53 -9.59 16.00
C VAL A 117 -11.96 -9.95 15.59
N VAL A 118 -12.32 -9.84 14.30
CA VAL A 118 -13.67 -10.17 13.79
C VAL A 118 -13.92 -11.68 13.71
N ASP A 119 -12.91 -12.49 13.37
CA ASP A 119 -13.05 -13.96 13.21
C ASP A 119 -12.82 -14.76 14.50
N GLY A 120 -12.42 -14.13 15.61
CA GLY A 120 -12.18 -14.81 16.89
C GLY A 120 -11.09 -15.89 16.85
N LYS A 121 -10.42 -16.08 15.70
CA LYS A 121 -9.37 -17.08 15.49
C LYS A 121 -8.02 -16.39 15.53
N ARG A 122 -7.38 -16.47 16.70
CA ARG A 122 -5.98 -16.14 16.91
C ARG A 122 -5.08 -16.96 15.97
N LYS A 123 -4.74 -16.41 14.81
CA LYS A 123 -3.53 -16.76 14.07
C LYS A 123 -2.88 -15.48 13.58
N ILE A 124 -2.13 -14.87 14.49
CA ILE A 124 -1.07 -13.93 14.15
C ILE A 124 0.01 -14.78 13.49
N ILE A 125 0.14 -14.70 12.17
CA ILE A 125 1.32 -15.20 11.48
C ILE A 125 2.33 -14.05 11.58
N LEU A 126 3.34 -14.25 12.44
CA LEU A 126 4.53 -13.41 12.54
C LEU A 126 5.45 -13.68 11.35
#